data_AF-A0A936P935-F1
#
_entry.id   AF-A0A936P935-F1
#
_cell.length_a   1.000
_cell.length_b   1.000
_cell.length_c   1.000
_cell.angle_alpha   90.00
_cell.angle_beta   90.00
_cell.angle_gamma   90.00
#
_symmetry.space_group_name_H-M   'P 1'
#
loop_
_entity.id
_entity.type
_entity.pdbx_description
1 polymer ?
#
loop_
_entity_poly.entity_id
_entity_poly.type
_entity_poly.pdbx_seq_one_letter_code
_entity_poly.pdbx_strand_id
1 'polypeptide(L)'
;MMKAKSPLLQRAVVTIFLVMMGMHGQAQAADCYVPKPVIIDGKEKPNEPVCEVLARNLNRFCDSPPMVCGLEIHPDFQQELALPRWRQLAQQTDLKQVEEFIRAPWMSKETGARVWKRESVTIGSAYKMNRLKLAEAAVDIYNLEEKLPAYRLDLGGCERSNPQVKDPKTRGTWGQELNSNDIRIQHVPPVIRRLFKQYFPIGAGTISGDLFIFRGATYAYFMAGYEDNPLTGEIVNHLRVNRYGRVQVVPNETDLAMDNICLFEYRPYEEAAK
;
A
#
# COMPACT_ATOMS: atom_id res chain seq x y z
N MET A 1 61.73 -37.52 67.11
CA MET A 1 60.48 -37.02 67.75
C MET A 1 59.66 -36.33 66.65
N MET A 2 58.69 -37.04 66.06
CA MET A 2 57.25 -37.02 66.38
C MET A 2 56.50 -35.72 66.03
N LYS A 3 55.37 -35.93 65.33
CA LYS A 3 54.20 -35.08 64.99
C LYS A 3 54.26 -34.39 63.61
N ALA A 4 53.69 -34.96 62.55
CA ALA A 4 52.27 -35.24 62.24
C ALA A 4 51.41 -33.97 62.03
N LYS A 5 50.90 -33.77 60.81
CA LYS A 5 49.45 -33.64 60.53
C LYS A 5 49.14 -33.69 59.02
N SER A 6 48.02 -34.36 58.77
CA SER A 6 47.43 -34.84 57.52
C SER A 6 46.54 -33.78 56.83
N PRO A 7 46.00 -34.07 55.62
CA PRO A 7 45.50 -33.10 54.65
C PRO A 7 44.03 -32.71 54.86
N LEU A 8 43.60 -31.61 54.25
CA LEU A 8 42.19 -31.23 54.23
C LEU A 8 41.74 -30.87 52.80
N LEU A 9 40.73 -31.62 52.38
CA LEU A 9 39.90 -31.52 51.19
C LEU A 9 39.52 -30.08 50.84
N GLN A 10 39.80 -29.65 49.60
CA GLN A 10 39.02 -28.59 48.96
C GLN A 10 37.85 -29.22 48.22
N ARG A 11 36.65 -28.98 48.77
CA ARG A 11 35.35 -29.33 48.19
C ARG A 11 35.11 -28.50 46.93
N ALA A 12 34.85 -29.16 45.81
CA ALA A 12 34.25 -28.56 44.64
C ALA A 12 32.79 -28.19 44.96
N VAL A 13 32.48 -26.90 44.98
CA VAL A 13 31.11 -26.39 45.01
C VAL A 13 30.65 -26.28 43.56
N VAL A 14 29.87 -27.27 43.11
CA VAL A 14 29.16 -27.21 41.84
C VAL A 14 27.86 -26.45 42.09
N THR A 15 27.85 -25.16 41.77
CA THR A 15 26.63 -24.35 41.74
C THR A 15 25.88 -24.68 40.46
N ILE A 16 24.84 -25.51 40.56
CA ILE A 16 23.85 -25.73 39.51
C ILE A 16 22.94 -24.51 39.47
N PHE A 17 23.17 -23.58 38.54
CA PHE A 17 22.18 -22.57 38.18
C PHE A 17 21.10 -23.24 37.32
N LEU A 18 19.97 -23.58 37.94
CA LEU A 18 18.73 -23.88 37.24
C LEU A 18 18.26 -22.57 36.58
N VAL A 19 18.57 -22.40 35.29
CA VAL A 19 17.89 -21.41 34.45
C VAL A 19 16.49 -21.95 34.21
N MET A 20 15.53 -21.53 35.03
CA MET A 20 14.12 -21.64 34.67
C MET A 20 13.90 -20.70 33.48
N MET A 21 14.07 -21.22 32.26
CA MET A 21 13.52 -20.61 31.07
C MET A 21 12.00 -20.65 31.22
N GLY A 22 11.43 -19.59 31.78
CA GLY A 22 10.01 -19.34 31.72
C GLY A 22 9.63 -19.22 30.25
N MET A 23 9.05 -20.29 29.71
CA MET A 23 8.33 -20.27 28.45
C MET A 23 7.11 -19.37 28.66
N HIS A 24 7.32 -18.07 28.55
CA HIS A 24 6.24 -17.13 28.29
C HIS A 24 5.77 -17.48 26.89
N GLY A 25 4.74 -18.32 26.81
CA GLY A 25 3.94 -18.44 25.60
C GLY A 25 3.35 -17.06 25.34
N GLN A 26 4.05 -16.24 24.57
CA GLN A 26 3.45 -15.07 23.97
C GLN A 26 2.31 -15.61 23.11
N ALA A 27 1.08 -15.43 23.58
CA ALA A 27 -0.09 -15.62 22.74
C ALA A 27 0.20 -14.85 21.45
N GLN A 28 0.24 -15.58 20.34
CA GLN A 28 0.54 -15.00 19.03
C GLN A 28 -0.52 -13.94 18.80
N ALA A 29 -0.11 -12.67 18.78
CA ALA A 29 -1.04 -11.58 18.56
C ALA A 29 -1.76 -11.86 17.24
N ALA A 30 -3.09 -11.80 17.25
CA ALA A 30 -3.87 -12.09 16.08
C ALA A 30 -3.60 -11.06 14.97
N ASP A 31 -3.52 -11.54 13.74
CA ASP A 31 -3.27 -10.71 12.56
C ASP A 31 -4.43 -9.73 12.32
N CYS A 32 -4.10 -8.44 12.17
CA CYS A 32 -5.06 -7.39 11.83
C CYS A 32 -5.29 -7.26 10.31
N TYR A 33 -4.38 -7.78 9.48
CA TYR A 33 -4.55 -7.88 8.03
C TYR A 33 -4.67 -9.34 7.63
N VAL A 34 -5.89 -9.79 7.37
CA VAL A 34 -6.22 -11.18 7.07
C VAL A 34 -6.32 -11.36 5.55
N PRO A 35 -5.48 -12.20 4.92
CA PRO A 35 -5.60 -12.50 3.50
C PRO A 35 -6.95 -13.13 3.17
N LYS A 36 -7.54 -12.73 2.05
CA LYS A 36 -8.80 -13.24 1.52
C LYS A 36 -8.60 -13.77 0.10
N PRO A 37 -9.37 -14.80 -0.29
CA PRO A 37 -9.28 -15.34 -1.64
C PRO A 37 -9.71 -14.29 -2.66
N VAL A 38 -8.93 -14.15 -3.74
CA VAL A 38 -9.32 -13.36 -4.91
C VAL A 38 -10.13 -14.25 -5.84
N ILE A 39 -11.41 -13.94 -6.04
CA ILE A 39 -12.30 -14.72 -6.90
C ILE A 39 -12.41 -14.06 -8.28
N ILE A 40 -12.09 -14.80 -9.34
CA ILE A 40 -12.23 -14.38 -10.75
C ILE A 40 -13.00 -15.47 -11.48
N ASP A 41 -14.10 -15.10 -12.16
CA ASP A 41 -14.98 -16.02 -12.89
C ASP A 41 -15.42 -17.24 -12.04
N GLY A 42 -15.70 -16.99 -10.76
CA GLY A 42 -16.14 -18.01 -9.80
C GLY A 42 -15.03 -18.95 -9.30
N LYS A 43 -13.76 -18.67 -9.60
CA LYS A 43 -12.62 -19.47 -9.15
C LYS A 43 -11.69 -18.67 -8.25
N GLU A 44 -11.21 -19.31 -7.20
CA GLU A 44 -10.15 -18.77 -6.34
C GLU A 44 -8.82 -18.74 -7.09
N LYS A 45 -8.19 -17.58 -7.13
CA LYS A 45 -6.86 -17.38 -7.68
C LYS A 45 -5.81 -17.76 -6.62
N PRO A 46 -4.74 -18.49 -6.99
CA PRO A 46 -3.63 -18.74 -6.08
C PRO A 46 -3.02 -17.45 -5.54
N ASN A 47 -2.64 -17.44 -4.26
CA ASN A 47 -1.91 -16.32 -3.67
C ASN A 47 -0.56 -16.12 -4.38
N GLU A 48 -0.29 -14.88 -4.80
CA GLU A 48 1.02 -14.53 -5.35
C GLU A 48 2.04 -14.31 -4.21
N PRO A 49 3.35 -14.57 -4.42
CA PRO A 49 4.37 -14.41 -3.37
C PRO A 49 4.42 -13.00 -2.74
N VAL A 50 4.08 -11.97 -3.54
CA VAL A 50 3.97 -10.60 -3.05
C VAL A 50 2.89 -10.46 -1.97
N CYS A 51 1.80 -11.23 -2.05
CA CYS A 51 0.71 -11.19 -1.07
C CYS A 51 1.17 -11.72 0.29
N GLU A 52 1.96 -12.80 0.32
CA GLU A 52 2.48 -13.38 1.57
C GLU A 52 3.48 -12.46 2.25
N VAL A 53 4.39 -11.86 1.47
CA VAL A 53 5.39 -10.93 1.99
C VAL A 53 4.71 -9.64 2.48
N LEU A 54 3.75 -9.12 1.72
CA LEU A 54 2.99 -7.93 2.11
C LEU A 54 2.13 -8.19 3.34
N ALA A 55 1.47 -9.35 3.47
CA ALA A 55 0.70 -9.72 4.66
C ALA A 55 1.58 -9.68 5.91
N ARG A 56 2.76 -10.32 5.85
CA ARG A 56 3.70 -10.32 6.98
C ARG A 56 4.23 -8.93 7.30
N ASN A 57 4.44 -8.08 6.28
CA ASN A 57 4.81 -6.68 6.48
C ASN A 57 3.68 -5.89 7.16
N LEU A 58 2.47 -5.94 6.64
CA LEU A 58 1.31 -5.21 7.17
C LEU A 58 1.02 -5.58 8.63
N ASN A 59 1.11 -6.86 8.97
CA ASN A 59 0.90 -7.34 10.34
C ASN A 59 2.04 -6.98 11.32
N ARG A 60 3.14 -6.33 10.86
CA ARG A 60 4.09 -5.67 11.78
C ARG A 60 3.55 -4.36 12.35
N PHE A 61 2.45 -3.84 11.80
CA PHE A 61 1.91 -2.52 12.12
C PHE A 61 0.51 -2.57 12.73
N CYS A 62 0.11 -3.69 13.35
CA CYS A 62 -1.23 -3.80 13.96
C CYS A 62 -1.49 -2.84 15.12
N ASP A 63 -0.44 -2.29 15.74
CA ASP A 63 -0.54 -1.25 16.77
C ASP A 63 -0.52 0.19 16.19
N SER A 64 -0.40 0.31 14.87
CA SER A 64 -0.39 1.56 14.11
C SER A 64 -1.73 1.79 13.40
N PRO A 65 -2.05 3.02 12.99
CA PRO A 65 -3.22 3.27 12.16
C PRO A 65 -3.19 2.43 10.87
N PRO A 66 -4.36 2.11 10.29
CA PRO A 66 -4.42 1.38 9.03
C PRO A 66 -3.62 2.07 7.93
N MET A 67 -2.93 1.30 7.10
CA MET A 67 -2.11 1.74 5.95
C MET A 67 -2.95 2.26 4.77
N VAL A 68 -3.88 3.17 5.05
CA VAL A 68 -4.80 3.78 4.08
C VAL A 68 -4.19 4.97 3.34
N CYS A 69 -3.40 5.80 4.03
CA CYS A 69 -2.79 7.01 3.44
C CYS A 69 -1.37 6.82 2.93
N GLY A 70 -0.77 5.66 3.20
CA GLY A 70 0.60 5.33 2.85
C GLY A 70 0.93 3.94 3.35
N LEU A 71 1.73 3.21 2.59
CA LEU A 71 2.26 1.91 2.98
C LEU A 71 3.56 2.14 3.72
N GLU A 72 3.68 1.58 4.92
CA GLU A 72 4.95 1.50 5.62
C GLU A 72 5.61 0.13 5.38
N ILE A 73 6.93 0.14 5.30
CA ILE A 73 7.74 -1.07 5.08
C ILE A 73 8.61 -1.30 6.30
N HIS A 74 8.33 -2.38 7.02
CA HIS A 74 9.08 -2.75 8.20
C HIS A 74 10.52 -3.15 7.80
N PRO A 75 11.54 -2.84 8.61
CA PRO A 75 12.95 -3.11 8.29
C PRO A 75 13.23 -4.54 7.79
N ASP A 76 12.60 -5.55 8.40
CA ASP A 76 12.71 -6.97 8.00
C ASP A 76 12.39 -7.23 6.51
N PHE A 77 11.58 -6.40 5.87
CA PHE A 77 11.12 -6.61 4.49
C PHE A 77 11.75 -5.65 3.48
N GLN A 78 12.68 -4.76 3.88
CA GLN A 78 13.28 -3.77 2.99
C GLN A 78 14.11 -4.37 1.84
N GLN A 79 14.50 -5.64 1.94
CA GLN A 79 15.18 -6.36 0.85
C GLN A 79 14.20 -6.84 -0.24
N GLU A 80 12.93 -7.05 0.12
CA GLU A 80 11.91 -7.60 -0.78
C GLU A 80 10.95 -6.53 -1.27
N LEU A 81 10.57 -5.60 -0.39
CA LEU A 81 9.63 -4.52 -0.65
C LEU A 81 10.32 -3.16 -0.63
N ALA A 82 9.91 -2.27 -1.53
CA ALA A 82 10.36 -0.89 -1.58
C ALA A 82 9.23 0.05 -2.01
N LEU A 83 9.37 1.34 -1.70
CA LEU A 83 8.53 2.40 -2.24
C LEU A 83 9.28 3.14 -3.36
N PRO A 84 8.59 3.65 -4.39
CA PRO A 84 9.22 4.57 -5.33
C PRO A 84 9.80 5.79 -4.62
N ARG A 85 10.96 6.25 -5.08
CA ARG A 85 11.62 7.45 -4.53
C ARG A 85 11.03 8.70 -5.16
N TRP A 86 9.91 9.16 -4.60
CA TRP A 86 9.21 10.36 -5.05
C TRP A 86 9.98 11.64 -4.69
N ARG A 87 10.29 12.45 -5.69
CA ARG A 87 10.82 13.81 -5.54
C ARG A 87 9.66 14.79 -5.61
N GLN A 88 9.39 15.51 -4.52
CA GLN A 88 8.37 16.56 -4.55
C GLN A 88 8.77 17.66 -5.54
N LEU A 89 7.81 18.03 -6.40
CA LEU A 89 7.94 19.19 -7.25
C LEU A 89 7.55 20.44 -6.44
N ALA A 90 8.21 21.56 -6.72
CA ALA A 90 7.95 22.81 -6.01
C ALA A 90 6.46 23.16 -6.14
N GLN A 91 5.82 23.63 -5.06
CA GLN A 91 4.37 23.86 -5.02
C GLN A 91 3.87 24.86 -6.07
N GLN A 92 4.76 25.72 -6.58
CA GLN A 92 4.52 26.59 -7.73
C GLN A 92 4.48 25.87 -9.08
N THR A 93 4.60 24.53 -9.12
CA THR A 93 4.31 23.77 -10.34
C THR A 93 2.93 24.15 -10.83
N ASP A 94 2.94 24.75 -12.01
CA ASP A 94 1.81 25.36 -12.68
C ASP A 94 0.61 24.39 -12.65
N LEU A 95 -0.55 24.86 -12.18
CA LEU A 95 -1.81 24.10 -12.24
C LEU A 95 -2.06 23.52 -13.63
N LYS A 96 -1.48 24.13 -14.67
CA LYS A 96 -1.40 23.62 -16.03
C LYS A 96 -0.78 22.22 -16.14
N GLN A 97 0.28 21.92 -15.41
CA GLN A 97 0.91 20.60 -15.41
C GLN A 97 -0.02 19.55 -14.79
N VAL A 98 -0.73 19.91 -13.72
CA VAL A 98 -1.77 19.06 -13.12
C VAL A 98 -2.95 18.90 -14.08
N GLU A 99 -3.35 19.95 -14.78
CA GLU A 99 -4.38 19.89 -15.82
C GLU A 99 -3.98 18.94 -16.96
N GLU A 100 -2.75 19.03 -17.47
CA GLU A 100 -2.22 18.13 -18.49
C GLU A 100 -2.15 16.67 -18.01
N PHE A 101 -1.78 16.46 -16.74
CA PHE A 101 -1.85 15.16 -16.09
C PHE A 101 -3.30 14.64 -16.08
N ILE A 102 -4.26 15.40 -15.59
CA ILE A 102 -5.65 14.94 -15.46
C ILE A 102 -6.35 14.73 -16.80
N ARG A 103 -6.08 15.58 -17.79
CA ARG A 103 -6.73 15.50 -19.10
C ARG A 103 -6.38 14.26 -19.87
N ALA A 104 -5.27 13.60 -19.54
CA ALA A 104 -4.74 12.42 -20.20
C ALA A 104 -4.54 12.61 -21.72
N PRO A 105 -3.31 12.47 -22.26
CA PRO A 105 -3.02 12.87 -23.64
C PRO A 105 -3.74 12.10 -24.75
N TRP A 106 -4.43 10.99 -24.46
CA TRP A 106 -5.21 10.20 -25.41
C TRP A 106 -6.70 10.56 -25.45
N MET A 107 -7.18 11.38 -24.52
CA MET A 107 -8.57 11.82 -24.54
C MET A 107 -8.80 12.83 -25.68
N SER A 108 -9.98 12.77 -26.31
CA SER A 108 -10.41 13.85 -27.21
C SER A 108 -10.41 15.18 -26.46
N LYS A 109 -10.29 16.30 -27.18
CA LYS A 109 -10.30 17.64 -26.56
C LYS A 109 -11.55 17.86 -25.70
N GLU A 110 -12.71 17.40 -26.18
CA GLU A 110 -14.00 17.48 -25.52
C GLU A 110 -14.03 16.60 -24.27
N THR A 111 -13.53 15.37 -24.38
CA THR A 111 -13.48 14.42 -23.26
C THR A 111 -12.54 14.90 -22.16
N GLY A 112 -11.33 15.32 -22.52
CA GLY A 112 -10.36 15.90 -21.59
C GLY A 112 -10.90 17.18 -20.93
N ALA A 113 -11.58 18.05 -21.68
CA ALA A 113 -12.23 19.23 -21.10
C ALA A 113 -13.34 18.86 -20.10
N ARG A 114 -14.16 17.84 -20.41
CA ARG A 114 -15.22 17.34 -19.50
C ARG A 114 -14.64 16.72 -18.23
N VAL A 115 -13.60 15.89 -18.35
CA VAL A 115 -12.89 15.32 -17.20
C VAL A 115 -12.29 16.45 -16.36
N TRP A 116 -11.53 17.36 -16.96
CA TRP A 116 -10.97 18.50 -16.24
C TRP A 116 -12.04 19.34 -15.54
N LYS A 117 -13.16 19.66 -16.20
CA LYS A 117 -14.25 20.42 -15.61
C LYS A 117 -14.75 19.77 -14.31
N ARG A 118 -14.89 18.44 -14.29
CA ARG A 118 -15.31 17.68 -13.10
C ARG A 118 -14.24 17.71 -11.99
N GLU A 119 -12.98 17.51 -12.34
CA GLU A 119 -11.89 17.38 -11.36
C GLU A 119 -11.36 18.74 -10.85
N SER A 120 -11.50 19.81 -11.64
CA SER A 120 -10.89 21.12 -11.41
C SER A 120 -11.34 21.78 -10.11
N VAL A 121 -12.57 21.52 -9.66
CA VAL A 121 -13.09 22.04 -8.39
C VAL A 121 -12.33 21.43 -7.21
N THR A 122 -12.19 20.10 -7.20
CA THR A 122 -11.47 19.37 -6.14
C THR A 122 -10.00 19.73 -6.11
N ILE A 123 -9.36 19.77 -7.29
CA ILE A 123 -7.94 20.14 -7.43
C ILE A 123 -7.70 21.59 -7.04
N GLY A 124 -8.55 22.50 -7.51
CA GLY A 124 -8.47 23.92 -7.16
C GLY A 124 -8.65 24.17 -5.67
N SER A 125 -9.53 23.41 -5.00
CA SER A 125 -9.69 23.44 -3.55
C SER A 125 -8.44 22.94 -2.82
N ALA A 126 -7.88 21.79 -3.25
CA ALA A 126 -6.64 21.26 -2.68
C ALA A 126 -5.45 22.23 -2.86
N TYR A 127 -5.36 22.89 -4.02
CA TYR A 127 -4.34 23.90 -4.30
C TYR A 127 -4.48 25.12 -3.39
N LYS A 128 -5.68 25.71 -3.29
CA LYS A 128 -5.95 26.88 -2.44
C LYS A 128 -5.66 26.62 -0.96
N MET A 129 -5.84 25.38 -0.51
CA MET A 129 -5.59 24.97 0.87
C MET A 129 -4.14 24.50 1.11
N ASN A 130 -3.23 24.66 0.13
CA ASN A 130 -1.84 24.23 0.24
C ASN A 130 -1.64 22.72 0.49
N ARG A 131 -2.61 21.90 0.06
CA ARG A 131 -2.63 20.44 0.26
C ARG A 131 -2.26 19.64 -0.98
N LEU A 132 -2.40 20.25 -2.16
CA LEU A 132 -2.00 19.63 -3.42
C LEU A 132 -0.50 19.38 -3.43
N LYS A 133 -0.09 18.13 -3.59
CA LYS A 133 1.30 17.71 -3.76
C LYS A 133 1.44 16.99 -5.09
N LEU A 134 2.39 17.46 -5.90
CA LEU A 134 2.82 16.76 -7.10
C LEU A 134 4.25 16.29 -6.87
N ALA A 135 4.50 15.02 -7.10
CA ALA A 135 5.83 14.44 -7.02
C ALA A 135 6.14 13.63 -8.28
N GLU A 136 7.42 13.42 -8.54
CA GLU A 136 7.88 12.63 -9.67
C GLU A 136 8.85 11.52 -9.26
N ALA A 137 8.87 10.43 -10.02
CA ALA A 137 9.85 9.36 -9.90
C ALA A 137 10.04 8.66 -11.24
N ALA A 138 11.16 7.94 -11.40
CA ALA A 138 11.33 6.98 -12.50
C ALA A 138 10.82 5.61 -12.04
N VAL A 139 9.71 5.15 -12.60
CA VAL A 139 9.02 3.92 -12.20
C VAL A 139 8.66 3.12 -13.45
N ASP A 140 8.69 1.80 -13.37
CA ASP A 140 8.12 0.94 -14.40
C ASP A 140 6.70 0.55 -13.98
N ILE A 141 5.71 1.41 -14.25
CA ILE A 141 4.34 1.20 -13.77
C ILE A 141 3.75 -0.07 -14.37
N TYR A 142 4.06 -0.34 -15.64
CA TYR A 142 3.46 -1.42 -16.41
C TYR A 142 4.32 -2.69 -16.47
N ASN A 143 5.39 -2.80 -15.68
CA ASN A 143 6.30 -3.96 -15.67
C ASN A 143 6.82 -4.32 -17.07
N LEU A 144 7.17 -3.31 -17.88
CA LEU A 144 7.70 -3.43 -19.25
C LEU A 144 9.25 -3.43 -19.29
N GLU A 145 9.90 -3.56 -18.15
CA GLU A 145 11.36 -3.52 -17.96
C GLU A 145 11.98 -2.14 -18.28
N GLU A 146 11.16 -1.10 -18.39
CA GLU A 146 11.58 0.28 -18.65
C GLU A 146 11.11 1.22 -17.54
N LYS A 147 12.06 1.78 -16.77
CA LYS A 147 11.76 2.81 -15.77
C LYS A 147 11.56 4.16 -16.45
N LEU A 148 10.36 4.70 -16.34
CA LEU A 148 9.94 5.92 -17.02
C LEU A 148 9.47 7.00 -16.05
N PRO A 149 9.64 8.29 -16.39
CA PRO A 149 9.11 9.37 -15.57
C PRO A 149 7.61 9.23 -15.33
N ALA A 150 7.21 9.32 -14.06
CA ALA A 150 5.84 9.29 -13.60
C ALA A 150 5.56 10.39 -12.61
N TYR A 151 4.30 10.82 -12.57
CA TYR A 151 3.80 11.75 -11.57
C TYR A 151 2.93 11.01 -10.56
N ARG A 152 3.09 11.38 -9.29
CA ARG A 152 2.19 11.09 -8.17
C ARG A 152 1.50 12.38 -7.78
N LEU A 153 0.21 12.46 -8.02
CA LEU A 153 -0.65 13.56 -7.59
C LEU A 153 -1.38 13.15 -6.32
N ASP A 154 -1.22 13.94 -5.27
CA ASP A 154 -1.85 13.74 -3.97
C ASP A 154 -2.64 15.00 -3.62
N LEU A 155 -3.97 14.86 -3.50
CA LEU A 155 -4.86 16.00 -3.20
C LEU A 155 -4.90 16.32 -1.69
N GLY A 156 -4.16 15.56 -0.87
CA GLY A 156 -4.07 15.74 0.58
C GLY A 156 -5.41 15.59 1.28
N GLY A 157 -6.27 14.70 0.78
CA GLY A 157 -7.58 14.43 1.37
C GLY A 157 -7.66 13.12 2.14
N CYS A 158 -6.69 12.21 1.99
CA CYS A 158 -6.72 10.91 2.67
C CYS A 158 -6.90 11.05 4.19
N GLU A 159 -6.03 11.76 4.91
CA GLU A 159 -6.15 11.83 6.38
C GLU A 159 -7.42 12.58 6.84
N ARG A 160 -8.07 13.36 5.97
CA ARG A 160 -9.33 14.04 6.28
C ARG A 160 -10.50 13.08 6.15
N SER A 161 -10.48 12.24 5.12
CA SER A 161 -11.46 11.18 4.92
C SER A 161 -11.27 10.04 5.91
N ASN A 162 -10.09 9.96 6.54
CA ASN A 162 -9.72 8.97 7.53
C ASN A 162 -9.24 9.64 8.83
N PRO A 163 -10.11 10.36 9.57
CA PRO A 163 -9.72 11.10 10.78
C PRO A 163 -9.03 10.21 11.83
N GLN A 164 -9.35 8.92 11.86
CA GLN A 164 -8.74 7.88 12.70
C GLN A 164 -7.23 7.67 12.47
N VAL A 165 -6.69 8.15 11.35
CA VAL A 165 -5.25 8.11 11.07
C VAL A 165 -4.49 9.18 11.87
N LYS A 166 -5.17 10.25 12.31
CA LYS A 166 -4.53 11.43 12.94
C LYS A 166 -4.39 11.33 14.46
N ASP A 167 -5.25 10.56 15.13
CA ASP A 167 -5.31 10.55 16.58
C ASP A 167 -5.12 9.13 17.14
N PRO A 168 -4.01 8.83 17.82
CA PRO A 168 -3.79 7.55 18.50
C PRO A 168 -4.89 7.19 19.52
N LYS A 169 -5.66 8.17 20.02
CA LYS A 169 -6.79 7.94 20.93
C LYS A 169 -8.04 7.44 20.22
N THR A 170 -8.11 7.55 18.90
CA THR A 170 -9.20 7.03 18.07
C THR A 170 -8.98 5.56 17.66
N ARG A 171 -8.09 4.83 18.35
CA ARG A 171 -7.89 3.38 18.18
C ARG A 171 -9.20 2.56 18.22
N GLY A 172 -10.23 3.02 18.93
CA GLY A 172 -11.56 2.39 18.95
C GLY A 172 -12.46 2.67 17.74
N THR A 173 -12.05 3.49 16.76
CA THR A 173 -12.88 3.84 15.58
C THR A 173 -12.40 3.15 14.30
N TRP A 174 -11.70 2.03 14.43
CA TRP A 174 -11.13 1.27 13.31
C TRP A 174 -12.18 0.55 12.45
N GLY A 175 -13.43 0.45 12.90
CA GLY A 175 -14.58 -0.06 12.15
C GLY A 175 -15.30 0.97 11.25
N GLN A 176 -14.66 2.11 10.96
CA GLN A 176 -15.20 3.11 10.02
C GLN A 176 -14.77 2.80 8.58
N GLU A 177 -15.51 3.31 7.61
CA GLU A 177 -15.16 3.23 6.19
C GLU A 177 -13.80 3.90 5.95
N LEU A 178 -12.82 3.09 5.53
CA LEU A 178 -11.49 3.57 5.14
C LEU A 178 -11.50 3.96 3.67
N ASN A 179 -10.77 5.01 3.31
CA ASN A 179 -10.72 5.45 1.93
C ASN A 179 -9.38 6.07 1.54
N SER A 180 -8.58 5.37 0.74
CA SER A 180 -7.32 5.88 0.22
C SER A 180 -7.48 6.88 -0.95
N ASN A 181 -8.72 7.28 -1.27
CA ASN A 181 -9.01 8.22 -2.35
C ASN A 181 -8.13 9.47 -2.22
N ASP A 182 -7.70 9.98 -3.38
CA ASP A 182 -6.94 11.21 -3.61
C ASP A 182 -5.46 11.05 -4.00
N ILE A 183 -4.95 9.82 -4.09
CA ILE A 183 -3.67 9.55 -4.77
C ILE A 183 -3.95 9.07 -6.19
N ARG A 184 -3.29 9.71 -7.16
CA ARG A 184 -3.33 9.35 -8.58
C ARG A 184 -1.93 9.24 -9.12
N ILE A 185 -1.65 8.17 -9.85
CA ILE A 185 -0.33 7.91 -10.42
C ILE A 185 -0.46 7.58 -11.90
N GLN A 186 0.43 8.12 -12.72
CA GLN A 186 0.60 7.75 -14.13
C GLN A 186 1.93 8.28 -14.65
N HIS A 187 2.36 7.79 -15.81
CA HIS A 187 3.49 8.39 -16.50
C HIS A 187 3.23 9.83 -16.91
N VAL A 188 4.31 10.60 -17.09
CA VAL A 188 4.23 11.97 -17.59
C VAL A 188 3.60 12.02 -18.99
N PRO A 189 2.93 13.10 -19.41
CA PRO A 189 2.20 13.13 -20.67
C PRO A 189 3.02 12.75 -21.92
N PRO A 190 4.29 13.17 -22.08
CA PRO A 190 5.12 12.72 -23.21
C PRO A 190 5.33 11.19 -23.24
N VAL A 191 5.51 10.57 -22.08
CA VAL A 191 5.70 9.12 -21.97
C VAL A 191 4.40 8.39 -22.32
N ILE A 192 3.25 8.84 -21.80
CA ILE A 192 1.99 8.19 -22.16
C ILE A 192 1.71 8.32 -23.66
N ARG A 193 1.96 9.48 -24.28
CA ARG A 193 1.82 9.62 -25.75
C ARG A 193 2.67 8.61 -26.53
N ARG A 194 3.86 8.30 -26.02
CA ARG A 194 4.75 7.31 -26.61
C ARG A 194 4.20 5.89 -26.43
N LEU A 195 3.78 5.54 -25.20
CA LEU A 195 3.20 4.23 -24.89
C LEU A 195 1.90 3.99 -25.66
N PHE A 196 1.07 5.02 -25.84
CA PHE A 196 -0.19 4.95 -26.60
C PHE A 196 -0.01 4.53 -28.07
N LYS A 197 1.20 4.65 -28.63
CA LYS A 197 1.49 4.19 -29.99
C LYS A 197 1.63 2.66 -30.09
N GLN A 198 1.84 1.99 -28.96
CA GLN A 198 2.13 0.55 -28.89
C GLN A 198 1.10 -0.21 -28.05
N TYR A 199 0.56 0.46 -27.03
CA TYR A 199 -0.34 -0.12 -26.04
C TYR A 199 -1.52 0.82 -25.81
N PHE A 200 -2.66 0.30 -25.34
CA PHE A 200 -3.69 1.12 -24.72
C PHE A 200 -3.36 1.25 -23.22
N PRO A 201 -2.89 2.42 -22.74
CA PRO A 201 -2.42 2.59 -21.37
C PRO A 201 -3.60 2.87 -20.43
N ILE A 202 -3.44 2.43 -19.18
CA ILE A 202 -4.37 2.73 -18.09
C ILE A 202 -4.24 4.20 -17.68
N GLY A 203 -5.37 4.88 -17.51
CA GLY A 203 -5.42 6.30 -17.20
C GLY A 203 -5.21 6.69 -15.73
N ALA A 204 -4.89 7.97 -15.49
CA ALA A 204 -4.73 8.56 -14.16
C ALA A 204 -5.94 8.35 -13.23
N GLY A 205 -7.15 8.21 -13.80
CA GLY A 205 -8.38 7.97 -13.04
C GLY A 205 -8.65 6.49 -12.71
N THR A 206 -7.87 5.58 -13.30
CA THR A 206 -8.03 4.14 -13.12
C THR A 206 -7.09 3.61 -12.04
N ILE A 207 -5.95 4.27 -11.82
CA ILE A 207 -5.06 4.00 -10.68
C ILE A 207 -5.58 4.79 -9.48
N SER A 208 -6.53 4.20 -8.76
CA SER A 208 -6.85 4.61 -7.39
C SER A 208 -5.85 3.93 -6.47
N GLY A 209 -4.99 4.70 -5.79
CA GLY A 209 -4.00 4.14 -4.86
C GLY A 209 -2.57 4.64 -5.06
N ASP A 210 -1.65 4.08 -4.27
CA ASP A 210 -0.21 4.35 -4.35
C ASP A 210 0.56 3.11 -4.85
N LEU A 211 1.85 3.27 -5.15
CA LEU A 211 2.69 2.21 -5.68
C LEU A 211 3.67 1.67 -4.63
N PHE A 212 3.95 0.38 -4.74
CA PHE A 212 5.10 -0.26 -4.11
C PHE A 212 5.79 -1.21 -5.09
N ILE A 213 6.99 -1.63 -4.74
CA ILE A 213 7.86 -2.49 -5.55
C ILE A 213 8.11 -3.77 -4.75
N PHE A 214 7.91 -4.92 -5.39
CA PHE A 214 8.31 -6.22 -4.84
C PHE A 214 9.24 -6.93 -5.82
N ARG A 215 10.48 -7.21 -5.37
CA ARG A 215 11.52 -7.88 -6.16
C ARG A 215 11.69 -7.32 -7.59
N GLY A 216 11.58 -6.00 -7.72
CA GLY A 216 11.76 -5.28 -8.99
C GLY A 216 10.48 -5.02 -9.79
N ALA A 217 9.37 -5.70 -9.47
CA ALA A 217 8.07 -5.47 -10.11
C ALA A 217 7.24 -4.43 -9.34
N THR A 218 6.50 -3.60 -10.07
CA THR A 218 5.64 -2.54 -9.53
C THR A 218 4.20 -3.05 -9.35
N TYR A 219 3.61 -2.68 -8.23
CA TYR A 219 2.24 -2.99 -7.84
C TYR A 219 1.55 -1.71 -7.35
N ALA A 220 0.24 -1.58 -7.58
CA ALA A 220 -0.57 -0.60 -6.84
C ALA A 220 -1.29 -1.27 -5.68
N TYR A 221 -1.55 -0.48 -4.66
CA TYR A 221 -2.48 -0.85 -3.61
C TYR A 221 -3.45 0.29 -3.32
N PHE A 222 -4.65 -0.06 -2.88
CA PHE A 222 -5.61 0.90 -2.35
C PHE A 222 -6.44 0.26 -1.25
N MET A 223 -7.03 1.11 -0.41
CA MET A 223 -7.87 0.68 0.69
C MET A 223 -9.25 1.33 0.59
N ALA A 224 -10.28 0.51 0.74
CA ALA A 224 -11.68 0.93 0.68
C ALA A 224 -12.52 0.14 1.68
N GLY A 225 -13.41 0.83 2.38
CA GLY A 225 -14.48 0.23 3.17
C GLY A 225 -15.68 -0.10 2.30
N TYR A 226 -16.34 -1.21 2.61
CA TYR A 226 -17.54 -1.69 1.94
C TYR A 226 -18.56 -2.09 2.98
N GLU A 227 -19.83 -1.77 2.74
CA GLU A 227 -20.94 -2.32 3.52
C GLU A 227 -21.12 -3.79 3.12
N ASP A 228 -20.79 -4.71 4.04
CA ASP A 228 -20.84 -6.16 3.78
C ASP A 228 -22.27 -6.71 3.92
N ASN A 229 -23.04 -6.12 4.85
CA ASN A 229 -24.43 -6.48 5.07
C ASN A 229 -25.32 -5.23 5.25
N PRO A 230 -26.22 -4.94 4.30
CA PRO A 230 -27.13 -3.79 4.38
C PRO A 230 -28.07 -3.79 5.59
N LEU A 231 -28.26 -4.94 6.24
CA LEU A 231 -29.15 -5.08 7.39
C LEU A 231 -28.43 -4.75 8.71
N THR A 232 -27.12 -5.02 8.80
CA THR A 232 -26.32 -4.72 10.00
C THR A 232 -25.58 -3.40 9.87
N GLY A 233 -25.40 -2.89 8.65
CA GLY A 233 -24.54 -1.74 8.36
C GLY A 233 -23.06 -2.01 8.67
N GLU A 234 -22.67 -3.28 8.75
CA GLU A 234 -21.30 -3.68 9.05
C GLU A 234 -20.37 -3.29 7.91
N ILE A 235 -19.28 -2.60 8.26
CA ILE A 235 -18.29 -2.11 7.31
C ILE A 235 -17.08 -3.04 7.35
N VAL A 236 -16.71 -3.57 6.20
CA VAL A 236 -15.50 -4.37 5.99
C VAL A 236 -14.51 -3.56 5.19
N ASN A 237 -13.33 -3.36 5.74
CA ASN A 237 -12.25 -2.63 5.10
C ASN A 237 -11.32 -3.56 4.37
N HIS A 238 -11.12 -3.31 3.08
CA HIS A 238 -10.25 -4.12 2.24
C HIS A 238 -9.04 -3.33 1.75
N LEU A 239 -7.85 -3.91 1.88
CA LEU A 239 -6.69 -3.54 1.08
C LEU A 239 -6.64 -4.42 -0.16
N ARG A 240 -6.67 -3.80 -1.33
CA ARG A 240 -6.56 -4.47 -2.63
C ARG A 240 -5.20 -4.18 -3.22
N VAL A 241 -4.55 -5.21 -3.76
CA VAL A 241 -3.29 -5.09 -4.51
C VAL A 241 -3.53 -5.47 -5.95
N ASN A 242 -3.04 -4.64 -6.85
CA ASN A 242 -3.12 -4.85 -8.28
C ASN A 242 -1.73 -4.94 -8.91
N ARG A 243 -1.60 -5.83 -9.88
CA ARG A 243 -0.44 -5.91 -10.78
C ARG A 243 -0.80 -5.30 -12.13
N TYR A 244 0.04 -4.42 -12.63
CA TYR A 244 -0.07 -3.86 -13.98
C TYR A 244 0.81 -4.62 -14.97
N GLY A 245 0.49 -4.50 -16.25
CA GLY A 245 1.36 -4.98 -17.32
C GLY A 245 0.94 -6.30 -17.93
N ARG A 246 -0.25 -6.81 -17.60
CA ARG A 246 -0.79 -7.94 -18.35
C ARG A 246 -1.15 -7.44 -19.74
N VAL A 247 -0.31 -7.78 -20.70
CA VAL A 247 -0.57 -7.52 -22.11
C VAL A 247 -1.72 -8.42 -22.55
N GLN A 248 -2.89 -7.84 -22.77
CA GLN A 248 -4.04 -8.53 -23.33
C GLN A 248 -4.14 -8.17 -24.81
N VAL A 249 -3.98 -9.15 -25.68
CA VAL A 249 -4.23 -8.98 -27.12
C VAL A 249 -5.72 -9.10 -27.35
N VAL A 250 -6.37 -8.00 -27.72
CA VAL A 250 -7.75 -7.97 -28.20
C VAL A 250 -7.73 -7.72 -29.72
N PRO A 251 -8.80 -8.03 -30.48
CA PRO A 251 -8.82 -7.76 -31.91
C PRO A 251 -8.47 -6.29 -32.20
N ASN A 252 -7.34 -6.07 -32.88
CA ASN A 252 -6.77 -4.77 -33.29
C ASN A 252 -6.08 -3.92 -32.21
N GLU A 253 -6.00 -4.35 -30.95
CA GLU A 253 -5.35 -3.55 -29.88
C GLU A 253 -4.58 -4.41 -28.87
N THR A 254 -3.56 -3.82 -28.26
CA THR A 254 -2.77 -4.44 -27.18
C THR A 254 -3.04 -3.64 -25.91
N ASP A 255 -3.88 -4.17 -25.03
CA ASP A 255 -4.28 -3.48 -23.81
C ASP A 255 -3.32 -3.81 -22.66
N LEU A 256 -3.01 -2.81 -21.84
CA LEU A 256 -2.31 -3.01 -20.57
C LEU A 256 -3.36 -3.20 -19.50
N ALA A 257 -3.67 -4.45 -19.16
CA ALA A 257 -4.64 -4.77 -18.14
C ALA A 257 -4.05 -4.68 -16.72
N MET A 258 -4.97 -4.58 -15.77
CA MET A 258 -4.70 -4.60 -14.33
C MET A 258 -5.35 -5.86 -13.74
N ASP A 259 -4.56 -6.69 -13.09
CA ASP A 259 -5.07 -7.86 -12.37
C ASP A 259 -5.13 -7.56 -10.88
N ASN A 260 -6.26 -7.80 -10.24
CA ASN A 260 -6.31 -7.90 -8.78
C ASN A 260 -5.60 -9.19 -8.36
N ILE A 261 -4.64 -9.07 -7.45
CA ILE A 261 -3.77 -10.20 -7.07
C ILE A 261 -3.79 -10.50 -5.58
N CYS A 262 -4.09 -9.50 -4.74
CA CYS A 262 -4.25 -9.70 -3.31
C CYS A 262 -5.49 -8.96 -2.82
N LEU A 263 -6.18 -9.58 -1.86
CA LEU A 263 -7.23 -8.97 -1.07
C LEU A 263 -6.90 -9.24 0.40
N PHE A 264 -6.85 -8.19 1.22
CA PHE A 264 -6.71 -8.31 2.66
C PHE A 264 -7.90 -7.63 3.32
N GLU A 265 -8.53 -8.33 4.26
CA GLU A 265 -9.48 -7.73 5.18
C GLU A 265 -8.72 -7.14 6.36
N TYR A 266 -8.98 -5.88 6.66
CA TYR A 266 -8.47 -5.22 7.85
C TYR A 266 -9.46 -5.41 9.00
N ARG A 267 -8.98 -6.01 10.08
CA ARG A 267 -9.70 -6.24 11.33
C ARG A 267 -9.09 -5.40 12.44
N PRO A 268 -9.89 -4.60 13.15
CA PRO A 268 -9.41 -3.91 14.33
C PRO A 268 -8.79 -4.87 15.35
N TYR A 269 -7.68 -4.47 15.99
CA TYR A 269 -6.98 -5.32 16.97
C TYR A 269 -7.86 -5.75 18.16
N GLU A 270 -8.84 -4.93 18.56
CA GLU A 270 -9.82 -5.30 19.61
C GLU A 270 -10.71 -6.49 19.22
N GLU A 271 -10.90 -6.75 17.93
CA GLU A 271 -11.60 -7.92 17.40
C GLU A 271 -10.65 -9.09 17.15
N ALA A 272 -9.40 -8.80 16.76
CA ALA A 272 -8.40 -9.82 16.50
C ALA A 272 -8.05 -10.61 17.80
N ALA A 273 -8.01 -9.94 18.96
CA ALA A 273 -7.63 -10.56 20.23
C ALA A 273 -8.71 -11.42 20.92
N LYS A 274 -9.92 -11.54 20.34
CA LYS A 274 -11.04 -12.36 20.87
C LYS A 274 -11.11 -13.71 20.18
#